data_AF-A0A182RAC1-F1
#
_entry.id   AF-A0A182RAC1-F1
#
_cell.length_a   1.000
_cell.length_b   1.000
_cell.length_c   1.000
_cell.angle_alpha   90.00
_cell.angle_beta   90.00
_cell.angle_gamma   90.00
#
_symmetry.space_group_name_H-M   'P 1'
#
loop_
_entity.id
_entity.type
_entity.pdbx_description
1 polymer ?
#
loop_
_entity_poly.entity_id
_entity_poly.type
_entity_poly.pdbx_seq_one_letter_code
_entity_poly.pdbx_strand_id
1 'polypeptide(L)'
;MGRKYYCDYCDKRIQNDYSIIKQHNVGLPHLRAKAEYFQQFKDIEQILSEIKHKAPCRSLKDGSDCTFGVLCRFRHYTPEQIWDMELLVKRKQLVRQKRSERLRKYMRNVKARSELFIQKRFDRTAAETLPPSMCRLESSSLTSSFNPICGR
;
A
#
# COMPACT_ATOMS: atom_id res chain seq x y z
N MET A 1 -9.22 -40.08 -23.75
CA MET A 1 -7.92 -39.55 -23.29
C MET A 1 -8.20 -38.48 -22.24
N GLY A 2 -8.01 -38.79 -20.95
CA GLY A 2 -8.31 -37.85 -19.86
C GLY A 2 -7.38 -36.64 -19.87
N ARG A 3 -7.89 -35.45 -19.51
CA ARG A 3 -7.07 -34.25 -19.35
C ARG A 3 -6.03 -34.51 -18.24
N LYS A 4 -4.76 -34.22 -18.50
CA LYS A 4 -3.68 -34.31 -17.49
C LYS A 4 -3.62 -32.99 -16.71
N TYR A 5 -3.36 -33.06 -15.41
CA TYR A 5 -3.10 -31.90 -14.57
C TYR A 5 -1.67 -31.40 -14.81
N TYR A 6 -1.47 -30.08 -14.91
CA TYR A 6 -0.14 -29.47 -15.03
C TYR A 6 0.16 -28.70 -13.74
N CYS A 7 1.36 -28.91 -13.17
CA CYS A 7 1.82 -28.15 -12.02
C CYS A 7 2.88 -27.12 -12.45
N ASP A 8 2.57 -25.84 -12.31
CA ASP A 8 3.46 -24.73 -12.70
C ASP A 8 4.73 -24.64 -11.86
N TYR A 9 4.74 -25.15 -10.62
CA TYR A 9 5.94 -25.16 -9.79
C TYR A 9 6.92 -26.25 -10.21
N CYS A 10 6.42 -27.39 -10.66
CA CYS A 10 7.25 -28.57 -10.94
C CYS A 10 7.45 -28.83 -12.44
N ASP A 11 6.78 -28.07 -13.31
CA ASP A 11 6.73 -28.25 -14.77
C ASP A 11 6.42 -29.68 -15.21
N LYS A 12 5.55 -30.37 -14.46
CA LYS A 12 5.19 -31.78 -14.66
C LYS A 12 3.72 -31.92 -14.99
N ARG A 13 3.42 -32.80 -15.96
CA ARG A 13 2.07 -33.26 -16.29
C ARG A 13 1.78 -34.56 -15.52
N ILE A 14 0.71 -34.55 -14.72
CA ILE A 14 0.30 -35.64 -13.82
C ILE A 14 -1.11 -36.10 -14.21
N GLN A 15 -1.49 -37.30 -13.81
CA GLN A 15 -2.88 -37.76 -13.93
C GLN A 15 -3.81 -36.83 -13.12
N ASN A 16 -4.95 -36.48 -13.71
CA ASN A 16 -5.93 -35.57 -13.10
C ASN A 16 -6.86 -36.30 -12.12
N ASP A 17 -6.25 -36.98 -11.15
CA ASP A 17 -6.95 -37.63 -10.06
C ASP A 17 -6.65 -36.89 -8.77
N TYR A 18 -7.68 -36.57 -7.99
CA TYR A 18 -7.54 -35.78 -6.77
C TYR A 18 -6.51 -36.37 -5.80
N SER A 19 -6.52 -37.69 -5.61
CA SER A 19 -5.58 -38.39 -4.72
C SER A 19 -4.13 -38.18 -5.16
N ILE A 20 -3.86 -38.28 -6.46
CA ILE A 20 -2.53 -38.11 -7.04
C ILE A 20 -2.07 -36.66 -6.95
N ILE A 21 -2.95 -35.70 -7.24
CA ILE A 21 -2.66 -34.26 -7.12
C ILE A 21 -2.34 -33.90 -5.66
N LYS A 22 -3.13 -34.43 -4.71
CA LYS A 22 -2.89 -34.21 -3.28
C LYS A 22 -1.53 -34.76 -2.84
N GLN A 23 -1.19 -35.98 -3.25
CA GLN A 23 0.12 -36.57 -2.94
C GLN A 23 1.26 -35.78 -3.58
N HIS A 24 1.09 -35.29 -4.81
CA HIS A 24 2.07 -34.44 -5.48
C HIS A 24 2.33 -33.15 -4.70
N ASN A 25 1.28 -32.45 -4.26
CA ASN A 25 1.39 -31.17 -3.57
C ASN A 25 2.06 -31.28 -2.19
N VAL A 26 1.91 -32.42 -1.51
CA VAL A 26 2.58 -32.70 -0.22
C VAL A 26 4.00 -33.23 -0.44
N GLY A 27 4.32 -33.67 -1.65
CA GLY A 27 5.64 -34.19 -2.00
C GLY A 27 6.75 -33.15 -1.80
N LEU A 28 7.87 -33.60 -1.23
CA LEU A 28 9.07 -32.79 -1.07
C LEU A 28 9.54 -32.03 -2.33
N PRO A 29 9.53 -32.61 -3.56
CA PRO A 29 9.94 -31.86 -4.75
C PRO A 29 9.02 -30.67 -5.04
N HIS A 30 7.71 -30.80 -4.82
CA HIS A 30 6.77 -29.69 -4.98
C HIS A 30 6.99 -28.63 -3.91
N LEU A 31 7.15 -29.03 -2.65
CA LEU A 31 7.41 -28.09 -1.56
C LEU A 31 8.71 -27.30 -1.76
N ARG A 32 9.76 -27.95 -2.28
CA ARG A 32 11.03 -27.28 -2.63
C ARG A 32 10.82 -26.27 -3.76
N ALA A 33 10.25 -26.71 -4.89
CA ALA A 33 10.05 -25.84 -6.05
C ALA A 33 9.13 -24.65 -5.73
N LYS A 34 8.08 -24.89 -4.93
CA LYS A 34 7.21 -23.84 -4.40
C LYS A 34 8.00 -22.85 -3.54
N ALA A 35 8.84 -23.33 -2.62
CA ALA A 35 9.64 -22.47 -1.76
C ALA A 35 10.67 -21.64 -2.55
N GLU A 36 11.33 -22.25 -3.54
CA GLU A 36 12.25 -21.59 -4.48
C GLU A 36 11.56 -20.46 -5.25
N TYR A 37 10.37 -20.73 -5.79
CA TYR A 37 9.57 -19.70 -6.46
C TYR A 37 9.30 -18.51 -5.53
N PHE A 38 8.78 -18.75 -4.33
CA PHE A 38 8.47 -17.65 -3.39
C PHE A 38 9.71 -16.92 -2.90
N GLN A 39 10.86 -17.59 -2.81
CA GLN A 39 12.11 -16.93 -2.38
C GLN A 39 12.52 -15.79 -3.33
N GLN A 40 12.24 -15.91 -4.63
CA GLN A 40 12.56 -14.87 -5.62
C GLN A 40 11.77 -13.57 -5.41
N PHE A 41 10.59 -13.66 -4.81
CA PHE A 41 9.71 -12.51 -4.56
C PHE A 41 9.85 -11.96 -3.13
N LYS A 42 10.76 -12.50 -2.30
CA LYS A 42 10.95 -11.98 -0.95
C LYS A 42 11.71 -10.66 -0.98
N ASP A 43 11.21 -9.70 -0.23
CA ASP A 43 11.90 -8.44 0.00
C ASP A 43 13.11 -8.63 0.93
N ILE A 44 14.13 -7.77 0.75
CA ILE A 44 15.34 -7.77 1.58
C ILE A 44 14.99 -7.60 3.07
N GLU A 45 13.97 -6.80 3.40
CA GLU A 45 13.49 -6.61 4.78
C GLU A 45 12.97 -7.92 5.38
N GLN A 46 12.22 -8.69 4.59
CA GLN A 46 11.68 -9.98 5.01
C GLN A 46 12.80 -11.01 5.16
N ILE A 47 13.70 -11.08 4.19
CA ILE A 47 14.88 -11.97 4.20
C ILE A 47 15.72 -11.73 5.47
N LEU A 48 16.04 -10.47 5.79
CA LEU A 48 16.77 -10.13 7.01
C LEU A 48 16.07 -10.58 8.28
N SER A 49 14.75 -10.37 8.37
CA SER A 49 13.98 -10.77 9.56
C SER A 49 14.04 -12.28 9.81
N GLU A 50 14.04 -13.08 8.74
CA GLU A 50 14.17 -14.53 8.81
C GLU A 50 15.58 -14.96 9.21
N ILE A 51 16.60 -14.29 8.70
CA ILE A 51 18.01 -14.67 8.87
C ILE A 51 18.61 -14.20 10.20
N LYS A 52 18.18 -13.05 10.72
CA LYS A 52 18.79 -12.39 11.88
C LYS A 52 18.90 -13.30 13.11
N HIS A 53 17.91 -14.15 13.31
CA HIS A 53 17.82 -15.07 14.45
C HIS A 53 18.33 -16.50 14.13
N LYS A 54 18.74 -16.77 12.89
CA LYS A 54 19.23 -18.09 12.46
C LYS A 54 20.73 -18.19 12.64
N ALA A 55 21.18 -19.36 13.11
CA ALA A 55 22.59 -19.72 13.13
C ALA A 55 23.12 -19.95 11.70
N PRO A 56 24.43 -19.69 11.44
CA PRO A 56 25.04 -19.94 10.13
C PRO A 56 25.03 -21.43 9.78
N CYS A 57 24.76 -21.74 8.52
CA CYS A 57 24.81 -23.11 7.99
C CYS A 57 26.24 -23.67 8.05
N ARG A 58 26.37 -24.97 8.30
CA ARG A 58 27.68 -25.66 8.28
C ARG A 58 28.28 -25.67 6.88
N SER A 59 27.49 -26.00 5.85
CA SER A 59 27.95 -26.01 4.45
C SER A 59 28.53 -24.67 4.01
N LEU A 60 27.99 -23.55 4.51
CA LEU A 60 28.55 -22.22 4.25
C LEU A 60 29.95 -22.03 4.85
N LYS A 61 30.24 -22.63 6.01
CA LYS A 61 31.57 -22.60 6.62
C LYS A 61 32.55 -23.49 5.86
N ASP A 62 32.07 -24.63 5.40
CA ASP A 62 32.88 -25.61 4.67
C ASP A 62 33.06 -25.23 3.20
N GLY A 63 32.40 -24.17 2.72
CA GLY A 63 32.43 -23.73 1.32
C GLY A 63 31.75 -24.69 0.34
N SER A 64 30.91 -25.60 0.85
CA SER A 64 30.20 -26.61 0.05
C SER A 64 28.75 -26.19 -0.21
N ASP A 65 28.17 -26.73 -1.28
CA ASP A 65 26.76 -26.52 -1.60
C ASP A 65 25.86 -27.19 -0.54
N CYS A 66 24.87 -26.43 -0.05
CA CYS A 66 23.94 -26.95 0.94
C CYS A 66 22.90 -27.88 0.28
N THR A 67 22.90 -29.15 0.68
CA THR A 67 21.94 -30.16 0.19
C THR A 67 20.47 -29.84 0.50
N PHE A 68 20.22 -29.00 1.51
CA PHE A 68 18.86 -28.58 1.89
C PHE A 68 18.34 -27.37 1.11
N GLY A 69 19.22 -26.63 0.42
CA GLY A 69 18.86 -25.47 -0.40
C GLY A 69 17.97 -24.47 0.35
N VAL A 70 16.83 -24.12 -0.26
CA VAL A 70 15.85 -23.15 0.26
C VAL A 70 15.14 -23.62 1.54
N LEU A 71 15.06 -24.94 1.76
CA LEU A 71 14.44 -25.50 2.96
C LEU A 71 15.40 -25.59 4.15
N CYS A 72 16.63 -25.07 4.02
CA CYS A 72 17.59 -25.09 5.10
C CYS A 72 17.09 -24.28 6.30
N ARG A 73 17.23 -24.86 7.50
CA ARG A 73 16.87 -24.19 8.77
C ARG A 73 17.84 -23.06 9.12
N PHE A 74 19.09 -23.18 8.68
CA PHE A 74 20.19 -22.26 8.95
C PHE A 74 20.30 -21.18 7.88
N ARG A 75 21.05 -20.10 8.18
CA ARG A 75 21.27 -19.03 7.20
C ARG A 75 22.41 -19.37 6.23
N HIS A 76 22.22 -19.01 4.96
CA HIS A 76 23.20 -19.11 3.88
C HIS A 76 23.84 -17.74 3.54
N TYR A 77 23.94 -16.86 4.53
CA TYR A 77 24.50 -15.52 4.35
C TYR A 77 25.64 -15.30 5.32
N THR A 78 26.72 -14.70 4.81
CA THR A 78 27.87 -14.30 5.63
C THR A 78 27.49 -13.10 6.50
N PRO A 79 28.20 -12.88 7.63
CA PRO A 79 27.97 -11.70 8.46
C PRO A 79 28.07 -10.38 7.69
N GLU A 80 29.00 -10.29 6.74
CA GLU A 80 29.20 -9.12 5.87
C GLU A 80 27.99 -8.87 4.98
N GLN A 81 27.47 -9.91 4.30
CA GLN A 81 26.27 -9.80 3.48
C GLN A 81 25.04 -9.35 4.29
N ILE A 82 24.92 -9.82 5.54
CA ILE A 82 23.84 -9.42 6.44
C ILE A 82 23.98 -7.93 6.78
N TRP A 83 25.19 -7.47 7.09
CA TRP A 83 25.47 -6.06 7.36
C TRP A 83 25.11 -5.17 6.17
N ASP A 84 25.49 -5.57 4.96
CA ASP A 84 25.18 -4.82 3.74
C ASP A 84 23.68 -4.74 3.50
N MET A 85 22.96 -5.85 3.68
CA MET A 85 21.51 -5.88 3.60
C MET A 85 20.88 -4.95 4.65
N GLU A 86 21.36 -4.95 5.90
CA GLU A 86 20.87 -4.05 6.96
C GLU A 86 21.09 -2.57 6.59
N LEU A 87 22.24 -2.24 6.01
CA LEU A 87 22.55 -0.88 5.55
C LEU A 87 21.61 -0.45 4.41
N LEU A 88 21.34 -1.34 3.45
CA LEU A 88 20.40 -1.08 2.36
C LEU A 88 18.98 -0.83 2.88
N VAL A 89 18.51 -1.63 3.84
CA VAL A 89 17.20 -1.47 4.47
C VAL A 89 17.12 -0.15 5.23
N LYS A 90 18.12 0.18 6.06
CA LYS A 90 18.18 1.48 6.76
C LYS A 90 18.08 2.64 5.78
N ARG A 91 18.82 2.59 4.66
CA ARG A 91 18.79 3.64 3.63
C ARG A 91 17.38 3.77 3.00
N LYS A 92 16.74 2.66 2.63
CA LYS A 92 15.37 2.66 2.10
C LYS A 92 14.37 3.25 3.11
N GLN A 93 14.50 2.89 4.38
CA GLN A 93 13.64 3.41 5.45
C GLN A 93 13.80 4.91 5.65
N LEU A 94 15.03 5.45 5.62
CA LEU A 94 15.27 6.89 5.70
C LEU A 94 14.63 7.65 4.54
N VAL A 95 14.71 7.12 3.32
CA VAL A 95 14.04 7.73 2.15
C VAL A 95 12.52 7.71 2.33
N ARG A 96 11.97 6.58 2.79
CA ARG A 96 10.52 6.44 3.07
C ARG A 96 10.05 7.41 4.15
N GLN A 97 10.82 7.57 5.23
CA GLN A 97 10.55 8.52 6.31
C GLN A 97 10.59 9.97 5.82
N LYS A 98 11.62 10.37 5.07
CA LYS A 98 11.70 11.72 4.48
C LYS A 98 10.50 11.99 3.55
N ARG A 99 10.09 11.00 2.75
CA ARG A 99 8.91 11.11 1.88
C ARG A 99 7.62 11.26 2.69
N SER A 100 7.43 10.47 3.75
CA SER A 100 6.25 10.57 4.60
C SER A 100 6.21 11.89 5.38
N GLU A 101 7.35 12.39 5.83
CA GLU A 101 7.45 13.69 6.50
C GLU A 101 7.10 14.84 5.55
N ARG A 102 7.61 14.83 4.32
CA ARG A 102 7.23 15.81 3.28
C ARG A 102 5.73 15.79 3.02
N LEU A 103 5.15 14.60 2.87
CA LEU A 103 3.71 14.45 2.69
C LEU A 103 2.95 14.99 3.90
N ARG A 104 3.38 14.66 5.12
CA ARG A 104 2.79 15.17 6.37
C ARG A 104 2.85 16.70 6.43
N LYS A 105 3.98 17.31 6.06
CA LYS A 105 4.15 18.77 6.01
C LYS A 105 3.22 19.41 4.99
N TYR A 106 3.07 18.82 3.80
CA TYR A 106 2.12 19.29 2.79
C TYR A 106 0.68 19.17 3.29
N MET A 107 0.32 18.01 3.87
CA MET A 107 -1.03 17.71 4.36
C MET A 107 -1.48 18.56 5.55
N ARG A 108 -0.56 19.09 6.38
CA ARG A 108 -0.88 19.87 7.59
C ARG A 108 -1.89 21.00 7.35
N ASN A 109 -1.76 21.71 6.24
CA ASN A 109 -2.58 22.89 5.93
C ASN A 109 -3.51 22.66 4.74
N VAL A 110 -3.67 21.41 4.28
CA VAL A 110 -4.50 21.13 3.10
C VAL A 110 -5.93 21.58 3.33
N LYS A 111 -6.53 21.21 4.47
CA LYS A 111 -7.92 21.57 4.81
C LYS A 111 -8.14 23.09 4.77
N ALA A 112 -7.33 23.84 5.51
CA ALA A 112 -7.40 25.30 5.54
C ALA A 112 -7.16 25.94 4.16
N ARG A 113 -6.22 25.41 3.36
CA ARG A 113 -5.94 25.90 2.01
C ARG A 113 -7.09 25.61 1.04
N SER A 114 -7.73 24.43 1.14
CA SER A 114 -8.92 24.09 0.37
C SER A 114 -10.13 24.94 0.76
N GLU A 115 -10.34 25.19 2.06
CA GLU A 115 -11.42 26.06 2.54
C GLU A 115 -11.23 27.50 2.07
N LEU A 116 -10.03 28.06 2.20
CA LEU A 116 -9.68 29.39 1.67
C LEU A 116 -9.86 29.49 0.15
N PHE A 117 -9.52 28.42 -0.57
CA PHE A 117 -9.71 28.37 -2.02
C PHE A 117 -11.20 28.39 -2.40
N ILE A 118 -12.03 27.65 -1.67
CA ILE A 118 -13.49 27.63 -1.83
C ILE A 118 -14.05 29.03 -1.51
N GLN A 119 -13.77 29.57 -0.31
CA GLN A 119 -14.22 30.90 0.11
C GLN A 119 -13.91 31.98 -0.93
N LYS A 120 -12.65 32.12 -1.35
CA LYS A 120 -12.24 33.12 -2.36
C LYS A 120 -12.96 33.00 -3.70
N ARG A 121 -13.52 31.85 -4.05
CA ARG A 121 -14.23 31.63 -5.32
C ARG A 121 -15.72 31.90 -5.19
N PHE A 122 -16.32 31.54 -4.06
CA PHE A 122 -17.75 31.77 -3.80
C PHE A 122 -18.03 33.19 -3.26
N ASP A 123 -17.08 33.79 -2.54
CA ASP A 123 -17.18 35.18 -2.07
C ASP A 123 -17.04 36.18 -3.23
N ARG A 124 -16.43 35.77 -4.35
CA ARG A 124 -16.14 36.68 -5.47
C ARG A 124 -17.31 36.98 -6.39
N THR A 125 -18.45 36.29 -6.30
CA THR A 125 -19.66 36.67 -7.08
C THR A 125 -20.94 36.03 -6.49
N ALA A 126 -21.64 36.77 -5.64
CA ALA A 126 -23.10 36.71 -5.57
C ALA A 126 -23.73 38.10 -5.35
N ALA A 127 -23.03 39.02 -4.66
CA ALA A 127 -23.54 40.37 -4.40
C ALA A 127 -23.07 41.44 -5.39
N GLU A 128 -21.85 41.36 -5.94
CA GLU A 128 -21.23 42.51 -6.65
C GLU A 128 -21.25 42.43 -8.19
N THR A 129 -21.70 41.32 -8.78
CA THR A 129 -21.73 41.10 -10.25
C THR A 129 -23.13 40.79 -10.79
N LEU A 130 -24.16 40.94 -9.96
CA LEU A 130 -25.51 40.92 -10.50
C LEU A 130 -25.73 42.25 -11.24
N PRO A 131 -26.21 42.22 -12.51
CA PRO A 131 -26.55 43.45 -13.20
C PRO A 131 -27.57 44.23 -12.36
N PRO A 132 -27.60 45.58 -12.44
CA PRO A 132 -28.48 46.42 -11.62
C PRO A 132 -29.97 45.99 -11.65
N SER A 133 -30.40 45.32 -12.72
CA SER A 133 -31.74 44.72 -12.88
C SER A 133 -32.06 43.53 -11.95
N MET A 134 -31.06 42.97 -11.27
CA MET A 134 -31.17 41.77 -10.42
C MET A 134 -30.71 42.01 -8.97
N CYS A 135 -30.29 43.24 -8.64
CA CYS A 135 -30.04 43.63 -7.26
C CYS A 135 -31.39 43.77 -6.53
N ARG A 136 -31.53 43.11 -5.37
CA ARG A 136 -32.72 43.20 -4.54
C ARG A 136 -32.82 44.63 -4.00
N LEU A 137 -33.74 45.43 -4.55
CA LEU A 137 -34.09 46.74 -4.00
C LEU A 137 -34.47 46.54 -2.53
N GLU A 138 -33.73 47.17 -1.61
CA GLU A 138 -34.18 47.29 -0.23
C GLU A 138 -35.52 47.99 -0.25
N SER A 139 -36.55 47.28 0.19
CA SER A 139 -37.91 47.78 0.37
C SER A 139 -37.92 48.83 1.48
N SER A 140 -37.47 50.03 1.13
CA SER A 140 -37.69 51.25 1.88
C SER A 140 -38.84 51.99 1.21
N SER A 141 -39.82 52.38 2.02
CA SER A 141 -41.01 53.18 1.72
C SER A 141 -42.20 52.46 1.04
N LEU A 142 -43.29 52.33 1.80
CA LEU A 142 -44.70 52.58 1.47
C LEU A 142 -45.51 52.28 2.76
N THR A 143 -45.50 53.19 3.74
CA THR A 143 -46.64 54.08 4.07
C THR A 143 -48.03 53.45 3.89
N SER A 144 -48.82 53.43 4.96
CA SER A 144 -50.17 54.03 4.98
C SER A 144 -50.91 53.70 6.29
N SER A 145 -51.17 54.77 7.02
CA SER A 145 -52.20 54.94 8.05
C SER A 145 -53.56 54.35 7.65
N PHE A 146 -54.14 53.53 8.52
CA PHE A 146 -55.58 53.24 8.53
C PHE A 146 -56.15 53.67 9.89
N ASN A 147 -56.87 54.81 9.90
CA ASN A 147 -57.73 55.24 10.99
C ASN A 147 -59.11 54.58 10.84
N PRO A 148 -59.70 53.99 11.89
CA PRO A 148 -61.10 53.60 11.86
C PRO A 148 -61.96 54.73 12.47
N ILE A 149 -62.89 55.25 11.68
CA ILE A 149 -64.05 56.00 12.17
C ILE A 149 -65.28 55.12 11.93
N CYS A 150 -65.99 54.77 13.00
CA CYS A 150 -67.45 54.81 13.08
C CYS A 150 -67.89 54.46 14.50
N GLY A 151 -68.64 55.37 15.12
CA GLY A 151 -69.29 55.15 16.41
C GLY A 151 -70.80 55.03 16.26
N ARG A 152 -71.43 54.24 17.14
CA ARG A 152 -72.57 54.58 18.00
C ARG A 152 -72.87 53.38 18.89
#